data_AF-A0AAU2Y977-F1
#
_entry.id   AF-A0AAU2Y977-F1
#
_cell.length_a   1.000
_cell.length_b   1.000
_cell.length_c   1.000
_cell.angle_alpha   90.00
_cell.angle_beta   90.00
_cell.angle_gamma   90.00
#
_symmetry.space_group_name_H-M   'P 1'
#
loop_
_entity.id
_entity.type
_entity.pdbx_description
1 polymer ?
#
loop_
_entity_poly.entity_id
_entity_poly.type
_entity_poly.pdbx_seq_one_letter_code
_entity_poly.pdbx_strand_id
1 'polypeptide(L)'
;MASAPALSQLADYLEQHGRATRRRLCPPASFWEAAGQHLARPDDLDGLARAARARYRLQWADRLGRRAAEAGQVRALLAQGARCERAADWAQAKVLRLTPRPMHRSNARRPGSSWIRAFFSSSGDRI
;
A
#
# COMPACT_ATOMS: atom_id res chain seq x y z
N MET A 1 -39.12 -32.99 -16.06
CA MET A 1 -38.97 -31.52 -15.87
C MET A 1 -37.75 -31.06 -16.66
N ALA A 2 -37.94 -30.59 -17.90
CA ALA A 2 -36.85 -30.08 -18.75
C ALA A 2 -36.64 -28.59 -18.46
N SER A 3 -35.51 -28.23 -17.83
CA SER A 3 -35.08 -26.84 -17.73
C SER A 3 -34.55 -26.40 -19.09
N ALA A 4 -35.02 -25.25 -19.60
CA ALA A 4 -34.86 -24.83 -20.99
C ALA A 4 -33.39 -24.50 -21.35
N PRO A 5 -32.66 -25.35 -22.08
CA PRO A 5 -31.25 -25.12 -22.43
C PRO A 5 -31.03 -23.85 -23.26
N ALA A 6 -32.06 -23.39 -23.97
CA ALA A 6 -32.04 -22.15 -24.73
C ALA A 6 -31.94 -20.89 -23.84
N LEU A 7 -32.54 -20.90 -22.64
CA LEU A 7 -32.43 -19.76 -21.70
C LEU A 7 -31.04 -19.70 -21.08
N SER A 8 -30.45 -20.85 -20.77
CA SER A 8 -29.06 -20.92 -20.31
C SER A 8 -28.09 -20.41 -21.39
N GLN A 9 -28.26 -20.85 -22.64
CA GLN A 9 -27.47 -20.34 -23.76
C GLN A 9 -27.62 -18.83 -23.97
N LEU A 10 -28.84 -18.29 -23.83
CA LEU A 10 -29.08 -16.87 -23.96
C LEU A 10 -28.40 -16.08 -22.82
N ALA A 11 -28.49 -16.57 -21.59
CA ALA A 11 -27.85 -15.93 -20.44
C ALA A 11 -26.32 -15.89 -20.60
N ASP A 12 -25.71 -17.01 -20.99
CA ASP A 12 -24.27 -17.12 -21.23
C ASP A 12 -23.84 -16.19 -22.38
N TYR A 13 -24.63 -16.13 -23.45
CA TYR A 13 -24.37 -15.22 -24.57
C TYR A 13 -24.42 -13.76 -24.15
N LEU A 14 -25.43 -13.35 -23.38
CA LEU A 14 -25.55 -11.98 -22.89
C LEU A 14 -24.41 -11.61 -21.93
N GLU A 15 -23.99 -12.54 -21.07
CA GLU A 15 -22.84 -12.33 -20.19
C GLU A 15 -21.56 -12.16 -21.01
N GLN A 16 -21.31 -13.05 -21.98
CA GLN A 16 -20.14 -13.00 -22.85
C GLN A 16 -20.12 -11.71 -23.66
N HIS A 17 -21.23 -11.38 -24.32
CA HIS A 17 -21.36 -10.20 -25.17
C HIS A 17 -21.24 -8.91 -24.36
N GLY A 18 -21.88 -8.85 -23.18
CA GLY A 18 -21.78 -7.73 -22.25
C GLY A 18 -20.35 -7.53 -21.73
N ARG A 19 -19.65 -8.63 -21.39
CA ARG A 19 -18.24 -8.59 -20.99
C ARG A 19 -17.36 -8.07 -22.13
N ALA A 20 -17.55 -8.57 -23.35
CA ALA A 20 -16.75 -8.17 -24.51
C ALA A 20 -16.91 -6.69 -24.87
N THR A 21 -18.15 -6.20 -24.89
CA THR A 21 -18.49 -4.81 -25.22
C THR A 21 -18.08 -3.84 -24.13
N ARG A 22 -18.28 -4.17 -22.84
CA ARG A 22 -18.04 -3.25 -21.72
C ARG A 22 -16.65 -3.35 -21.10
N ARG A 23 -15.80 -4.34 -21.47
CA ARG A 23 -14.48 -4.52 -20.84
C ARG A 23 -13.61 -3.27 -20.84
N ARG A 24 -13.68 -2.47 -21.92
CA ARG A 24 -12.87 -1.25 -22.13
C ARG A 24 -13.51 0.00 -21.54
N LEU A 25 -14.78 -0.07 -21.14
CA LEU A 25 -15.47 1.05 -20.53
C LEU A 25 -15.07 1.13 -19.05
N CYS A 26 -14.74 2.34 -18.60
CA CYS A 26 -14.54 2.60 -17.19
C CYS A 26 -15.92 2.75 -16.53
N PRO A 27 -16.27 1.93 -15.52
CA PRO A 27 -17.50 2.13 -14.78
C PRO A 27 -17.53 3.50 -14.10
N PRO A 28 -18.71 4.13 -13.97
CA PRO A 28 -18.89 5.40 -13.28
C PRO A 28 -18.60 5.26 -11.76
N ALA A 29 -18.41 6.39 -11.07
CA ALA A 29 -18.15 6.40 -9.63
C ALA A 29 -19.27 5.72 -8.82
N SER A 30 -20.54 5.96 -9.21
CA SER A 30 -21.73 5.37 -8.58
C SER A 30 -21.71 3.84 -8.58
N PHE A 31 -21.13 3.21 -9.60
CA PHE A 31 -20.97 1.76 -9.64
C PHE A 31 -20.05 1.26 -8.52
N TRP A 32 -18.92 1.93 -8.29
CA TRP A 32 -17.96 1.52 -7.25
C TRP A 32 -18.50 1.76 -5.84
N GLU A 33 -19.32 2.80 -5.65
CA GLU A 33 -20.03 3.06 -4.40
C GLU A 33 -21.05 1.97 -4.09
N ALA A 34 -21.96 1.70 -5.03
CA ALA A 34 -22.97 0.65 -4.89
C ALA A 34 -22.30 -0.70 -4.66
N ALA A 35 -21.24 -0.99 -5.41
CA ALA A 35 -20.51 -2.23 -5.25
C ALA A 35 -19.85 -2.33 -3.87
N GLY A 36 -19.31 -1.23 -3.35
CA GLY A 36 -18.83 -1.18 -1.97
C GLY A 36 -19.95 -1.46 -0.96
N GLN A 37 -21.15 -0.91 -1.15
CA GLN A 37 -22.23 -1.07 -0.16
C GLN A 37 -22.85 -2.47 -0.17
N HIS A 38 -23.01 -3.09 -1.35
CA HIS A 38 -23.81 -4.29 -1.50
C HIS A 38 -23.01 -5.59 -1.58
N LEU A 39 -21.72 -5.54 -1.94
CA LEU A 39 -20.89 -6.75 -1.92
C LEU A 39 -20.38 -7.03 -0.51
N ALA A 40 -20.72 -8.22 -0.02
CA ALA A 40 -20.31 -8.75 1.27
C ALA A 40 -19.25 -9.87 1.16
N ARG A 41 -19.15 -10.52 0.00
CA ARG A 41 -18.22 -11.65 -0.19
C ARG A 41 -16.78 -11.13 -0.35
N PRO A 42 -15.81 -11.62 0.46
CA PRO A 42 -14.42 -11.16 0.40
C PRO A 42 -13.76 -11.38 -0.96
N ASP A 43 -14.09 -12.49 -1.63
CA ASP A 43 -13.56 -12.82 -2.97
C ASP A 43 -14.02 -11.83 -4.04
N ASP A 44 -15.29 -11.43 -4.00
CA ASP A 44 -15.83 -10.50 -4.97
C ASP A 44 -15.25 -9.10 -4.75
N LEU A 45 -15.03 -8.71 -3.49
CA LEU A 45 -14.36 -7.47 -3.13
C LEU A 45 -12.89 -7.44 -3.62
N ASP A 46 -12.14 -8.54 -3.49
CA ASP A 46 -10.78 -8.66 -4.03
C ASP A 46 -10.75 -8.60 -5.56
N GLY A 47 -11.66 -9.35 -6.21
CA GLY A 47 -11.83 -9.33 -7.65
C GLY A 47 -12.12 -7.92 -8.18
N LEU A 48 -13.01 -7.19 -7.49
CA LEU A 48 -13.38 -5.83 -7.84
C LEU A 48 -12.24 -4.83 -7.57
N ALA A 49 -11.49 -4.99 -6.47
CA ALA A 49 -10.32 -4.17 -6.17
C ALA A 49 -9.24 -4.30 -7.25
N ARG A 50 -8.99 -5.52 -7.74
CA ARG A 50 -8.10 -5.76 -8.89
C ARG A 50 -8.61 -5.10 -10.17
N ALA A 51 -9.91 -5.22 -10.44
CA ALA A 51 -10.52 -4.60 -11.61
C ALA A 51 -10.44 -3.06 -11.60
N ALA A 52 -10.55 -2.45 -10.41
CA ALA A 52 -10.34 -1.02 -10.20
C ALA A 52 -8.87 -0.63 -10.44
N ARG A 53 -7.92 -1.42 -9.94
CA ARG A 53 -6.48 -1.19 -10.12
C ARG A 53 -6.07 -1.27 -11.58
N ALA A 54 -6.57 -2.25 -12.32
CA ALA A 54 -6.35 -2.39 -13.77
C ALA A 54 -6.88 -1.21 -14.59
N ARG A 55 -7.83 -0.43 -14.03
CA ARG A 55 -8.43 0.77 -14.63
C ARG A 55 -7.90 2.07 -14.03
N TYR A 56 -6.80 2.02 -13.28
CA TYR A 56 -6.18 3.15 -12.59
C TYR A 56 -7.09 3.89 -11.59
N ARG A 57 -8.14 3.23 -11.10
CA ARG A 57 -9.02 3.75 -10.03
C ARG A 57 -8.49 3.38 -8.65
N LEU A 58 -7.31 3.91 -8.32
CA LEU A 58 -6.53 3.49 -7.15
C LEU A 58 -7.24 3.70 -5.82
N GLN A 59 -7.98 4.80 -5.66
CA GLN A 59 -8.77 5.07 -4.44
C GLN A 59 -9.79 3.96 -4.15
N TRP A 60 -10.50 3.52 -5.20
CA TRP A 60 -11.46 2.42 -5.10
C TRP A 60 -10.78 1.07 -4.87
N ALA A 61 -9.67 0.82 -5.55
CA ALA A 61 -8.87 -0.39 -5.35
C ALA A 61 -8.39 -0.53 -3.90
N ASP A 62 -7.95 0.57 -3.29
CA ASP A 62 -7.50 0.56 -1.90
C ASP A 62 -8.66 0.41 -0.91
N ARG A 63 -9.79 1.09 -1.15
CA ARG A 63 -10.99 0.98 -0.29
C ARG A 63 -11.55 -0.44 -0.29
N LEU A 64 -11.73 -1.03 -1.48
CA LEU A 64 -12.29 -2.38 -1.63
C LEU A 64 -11.31 -3.44 -1.13
N GLY A 65 -10.01 -3.28 -1.42
CA GLY A 65 -8.98 -4.20 -0.96
C GLY A 65 -8.82 -4.24 0.56
N ARG A 66 -8.93 -3.09 1.24
CA ARG A 66 -8.94 -3.05 2.71
C ARG A 66 -10.11 -3.80 3.30
N ARG A 67 -11.31 -3.63 2.76
CA ARG A 67 -12.50 -4.37 3.21
C ARG A 67 -12.39 -5.88 2.97
N ALA A 68 -11.80 -6.30 1.84
CA ALA A 68 -11.52 -7.71 1.59
C ALA A 68 -10.51 -8.27 2.61
N ALA A 69 -9.49 -7.50 2.96
CA ALA A 69 -8.49 -7.88 3.95
C ALA A 69 -9.08 -7.92 5.38
N GLU A 70 -9.91 -6.95 5.76
CA GLU A 70 -10.66 -6.92 7.02
C GLU A 70 -11.58 -8.15 7.16
N ALA A 71 -12.15 -8.62 6.05
CA ALA A 71 -12.95 -9.84 6.00
C ALA A 71 -12.11 -11.13 5.91
N GLY A 72 -10.78 -11.04 6.06
CA GLY A 72 -9.88 -12.20 6.17
C GLY A 72 -9.39 -12.77 4.84
N GLN A 73 -9.58 -12.09 3.70
CA GLN A 73 -9.14 -12.65 2.43
C GLN A 73 -7.60 -12.61 2.30
N VAL A 74 -6.99 -13.78 2.21
CA VAL A 74 -5.53 -14.00 2.23
C VAL A 74 -4.82 -13.19 1.16
N ARG A 75 -5.34 -13.18 -0.07
CA ARG A 75 -4.74 -12.41 -1.17
C ARG A 75 -4.75 -10.90 -0.91
N ALA A 76 -5.84 -10.40 -0.35
CA ALA A 76 -5.98 -8.99 -0.01
C ALA A 76 -5.03 -8.60 1.13
N LEU A 77 -4.88 -9.48 2.13
CA LEU A 77 -3.91 -9.33 3.22
C LEU A 77 -2.47 -9.28 2.71
N LEU A 78 -2.07 -10.22 1.85
CA LEU A 78 -0.73 -10.22 1.22
C LEU A 78 -0.50 -8.95 0.39
N ALA A 79 -1.49 -8.54 -0.39
CA ALA A 79 -1.41 -7.32 -1.19
C ALA A 79 -1.34 -6.05 -0.32
N GLN A 80 -1.93 -6.06 0.87
CA GLN A 80 -1.80 -4.99 1.86
C GLN A 80 -0.41 -5.00 2.50
N GLY A 81 0.09 -6.15 2.96
CA GLY A 81 1.44 -6.30 3.50
C GLY A 81 2.52 -5.76 2.55
N ALA A 82 2.51 -6.21 1.29
CA ALA A 82 3.46 -5.75 0.28
C ALA A 82 3.35 -4.24 -0.02
N ARG A 83 2.19 -3.60 0.21
CA ARG A 83 2.05 -2.14 0.11
C ARG A 83 2.64 -1.44 1.32
N CYS A 84 2.42 -1.95 2.52
CA CYS A 84 2.98 -1.42 3.75
C CYS A 84 4.51 -1.52 3.78
N GLU A 85 5.08 -2.64 3.33
CA GLU A 85 6.54 -2.82 3.22
C GLU A 85 7.17 -1.75 2.33
N ARG A 86 6.68 -1.58 1.10
CA ARG A 86 7.17 -0.53 0.19
C ARG A 86 7.02 0.88 0.76
N ALA A 87 5.95 1.14 1.51
CA ALA A 87 5.74 2.43 2.15
C ALA A 87 6.73 2.65 3.31
N ALA A 88 7.02 1.60 4.09
CA ALA A 88 8.03 1.63 5.14
C ALA A 88 9.43 1.86 4.57
N ASP A 89 9.78 1.17 3.47
CA ASP A 89 11.05 1.36 2.78
C ASP A 89 11.23 2.79 2.29
N TRP A 90 10.17 3.40 1.73
CA TRP A 90 10.24 4.79 1.30
C TRP A 90 10.34 5.74 2.50
N ALA A 91 9.59 5.50 3.58
CA ALA A 91 9.74 6.29 4.80
C ALA A 91 11.18 6.23 5.34
N GLN A 92 11.77 5.03 5.36
CA GLN A 92 13.15 4.81 5.79
C GLN A 92 14.16 5.49 4.88
N ALA A 93 14.01 5.39 3.55
CA ALA A 93 14.90 6.06 2.60
C ALA A 93 14.80 7.59 2.68
N LYS A 94 13.61 8.13 2.98
CA LYS A 94 13.45 9.57 3.25
C LYS A 94 14.20 10.00 4.51
N VAL A 95 14.13 9.21 5.58
CA VAL A 95 14.92 9.46 6.80
C VAL A 95 16.40 9.45 6.46
N LEU A 96 16.90 8.42 5.78
CA LEU A 96 18.32 8.33 5.41
C LEU A 96 18.78 9.53 4.55
N ARG A 97 17.94 10.03 3.65
CA ARG A 97 18.24 11.20 2.81
C ARG A 97 18.27 12.51 3.61
N LEU A 98 17.42 12.64 4.63
CA LEU A 98 17.27 13.85 5.43
C LEU A 98 18.19 13.87 6.65
N THR A 99 18.61 12.71 7.15
CA THR A 99 19.66 12.63 8.16
C THR A 99 21.00 12.91 7.49
N PRO A 100 21.78 13.90 7.94
CA PRO A 100 23.16 14.01 7.52
C PRO A 100 23.85 12.70 7.90
N ARG A 101 24.31 11.92 6.91
CA ARG A 101 25.16 10.76 7.19
C ARG A 101 26.32 11.29 8.03
N PRO A 102 26.55 10.78 9.26
CA PRO A 102 27.77 11.12 9.96
C PRO A 102 28.91 10.63 9.06
N MET A 103 29.62 11.57 8.43
CA MET A 103 30.94 11.28 7.90
C MET A 103 31.74 10.85 9.11
N HIS A 104 31.99 9.55 9.23
CA HIS A 104 32.94 9.04 10.20
C HIS A 104 34.27 9.69 9.83
N ARG A 105 34.59 10.81 10.50
CA ARG A 105 35.82 11.54 10.29
C ARG A 105 36.92 10.69 10.91
N SER A 106 37.35 9.69 10.16
CA SER A 106 38.57 8.95 10.38
C SER A 106 39.73 9.93 10.22
N ASN A 107 39.96 10.79 11.22
CA ASN A 107 41.19 11.52 11.34
C ASN A 107 42.11 10.70 12.24
N ALA A 108 42.81 9.78 11.59
CA ALA A 108 44.09 9.29 12.08
C ALA A 108 45.02 10.51 12.27
N ARG A 109 45.15 10.95 13.53
CA ARG A 109 46.35 11.61 14.07
C ARG A 109 46.24 11.68 15.59
N ARG A 110 46.83 10.71 16.28
CA ARG A 110 47.56 11.04 17.50
C ARG A 110 48.84 11.76 17.03
N PRO A 111 49.17 12.92 17.61
CA PRO A 111 49.98 12.85 18.83
C PRO A 111 49.61 13.90 19.88
N GLY A 112 50.09 13.68 21.12
CA GLY A 112 50.47 14.77 22.02
C GLY A 112 49.40 15.29 22.97
N SER A 113 49.40 14.72 24.18
CA SER A 113 49.47 15.39 25.49
C SER A 113 49.08 16.88 25.60
N SER A 114 48.32 17.22 26.66
CA SER A 114 48.25 18.56 27.30
C SER A 114 47.08 19.50 26.92
N TRP A 115 45.83 19.08 27.18
CA TRP A 115 44.66 20.00 27.07
C TRP A 115 43.63 19.75 28.16
N ILE A 116 43.48 18.50 28.62
CA ILE A 116 42.48 18.11 29.64
C ILE A 116 42.74 18.79 31.01
N ARG A 117 43.94 19.32 31.27
CA ARG A 117 44.24 20.07 32.50
C ARG A 117 43.97 21.58 32.40
N ALA A 118 43.63 22.12 31.22
CA ALA A 118 43.36 23.55 31.04
C ALA A 118 41.87 23.91 31.09
N PHE A 119 40.95 22.94 30.93
CA PHE A 119 39.52 23.23 30.84
C PHE A 119 38.76 23.14 32.17
N PHE A 120 39.35 22.61 33.24
CA PHE A 120 38.66 22.37 34.53
C PHE A 120 39.26 23.12 35.74
N SER A 121 39.97 24.24 35.52
CA SER A 121 40.55 25.04 36.62
C SER A 121 40.12 26.52 36.64
N SER A 122 39.11 26.91 35.85
CA SER A 122 38.60 28.29 35.78
C SER A 122 37.09 28.37 36.07
N SER A 123 36.66 27.80 37.19
CA SER A 123 35.45 28.22 37.91
C SER A 123 35.76 28.00 39.38
N GLY A 124 36.08 29.09 40.06
CA GLY A 124 36.37 29.08 41.49
C GLY A 124 35.13 28.75 42.31
N ASP A 125 35.35 28.34 43.55
CA ASP A 125 34.73 29.06 44.65
C ASP A 125 35.57 28.94 45.93
N ARG A 126 35.71 30.10 46.56
CA ARG A 126 36.28 30.35 47.88
C ARG A 126 35.31 29.79 48.93
N ILE A 127 35.83 29.18 49.98
CA ILE A 127 35.67 29.53 51.41
C ILE A 127 36.83 28.86 52.15
#